data_AF-A0A1I1ISN3-F1
#
_entry.id   AF-A0A1I1ISN3-F1
#
_cell.length_a   1.000
_cell.length_b   1.000
_cell.length_c   1.000
_cell.angle_alpha   90.00
_cell.angle_beta   90.00
_cell.angle_gamma   90.00
#
_symmetry.space_group_name_H-M   'P 1'
#
loop_
_entity.id
_entity.type
_entity.pdbx_description
1 polymer ?
#
loop_
_entity_poly.entity_id
_entity_poly.type
_entity_poly.pdbx_seq_one_letter_code
_entity_poly.pdbx_strand_id
1 'polypeptide(L)'
;MNKVLGFAKRRWAYILTALIALIIGGNMGPSKEEVDAAANKNEELNNIIEQRNIRLANLADENKKLSAKVKEAAPFFKLQEAERKEKEAELKKKEAAAKAKKEAEEKAKAEAEAKAQAEADRLAEEKEKRGYDTGTTYSQLARTPDNYIGEKVKFNGTVVQVIEGDDTVQIRFAVNDDYDRILFAEFDPSIVESRVLENDKITIMGLSTGLISYDSTMGGKISIPGVSVEKIEQ
;
A
#
# COMPACT_ATOMS: atom_id res chain seq x y z
N MET A 1 -36.82 94.61 -83.28
CA MET A 1 -37.14 94.40 -81.85
C MET A 1 -38.60 94.67 -81.47
N ASN A 2 -39.33 95.58 -82.13
CA ASN A 2 -40.71 95.93 -81.73
C ASN A 2 -41.78 94.83 -81.93
N LYS A 3 -41.60 93.88 -82.85
CA LYS A 3 -42.54 92.75 -83.03
C LYS A 3 -42.47 91.72 -81.89
N VAL A 4 -41.30 91.54 -81.28
CA VAL A 4 -41.09 90.58 -80.19
C VAL A 4 -41.67 91.13 -78.87
N LEU A 5 -41.50 92.44 -78.62
CA LEU A 5 -42.07 93.15 -77.47
C LEU A 5 -43.61 93.16 -77.46
N GLY A 6 -44.25 93.31 -78.63
CA GLY A 6 -45.71 93.26 -78.75
C GLY A 6 -46.30 91.87 -78.50
N PHE A 7 -45.61 90.82 -78.95
CA PHE A 7 -46.00 89.43 -78.71
C PHE A 7 -45.86 89.05 -77.23
N ALA A 8 -44.77 89.46 -76.58
CA ALA A 8 -44.55 89.26 -75.15
C ALA A 8 -45.62 89.99 -74.31
N LYS A 9 -46.01 91.23 -74.65
CA LYS A 9 -47.08 91.96 -73.95
C LYS A 9 -48.47 91.33 -74.10
N ARG A 10 -48.83 90.78 -75.27
CA ARG A 10 -50.16 90.16 -75.47
C ARG A 10 -50.29 88.77 -74.86
N ARG A 11 -49.19 88.04 -74.71
CA ARG A 11 -49.20 86.66 -74.19
C ARG A 11 -48.46 86.50 -72.86
N TRP A 12 -48.20 87.60 -72.14
CA TRP A 12 -47.42 87.62 -70.89
C TRP A 12 -47.99 86.67 -69.82
N ALA A 13 -49.31 86.55 -69.71
CA ALA A 13 -49.96 85.62 -68.79
C ALA A 13 -49.61 84.15 -69.10
N TYR A 14 -49.58 83.77 -70.38
CA TYR A 14 -49.19 82.42 -70.81
C TYR A 14 -47.70 82.14 -70.57
N ILE A 15 -46.86 83.16 -70.75
CA ILE A 15 -45.41 83.06 -70.47
C ILE A 15 -45.18 82.91 -68.96
N LEU A 16 -45.91 83.66 -68.13
CA LEU A 16 -45.82 83.58 -66.68
C LEU A 16 -46.31 82.22 -66.15
N THR A 17 -47.44 81.71 -66.67
CA THR A 17 -47.93 80.38 -66.31
C THR A 17 -46.99 79.27 -66.77
N ALA A 18 -46.36 79.42 -67.93
CA ALA A 18 -45.35 78.46 -68.40
C ALA A 18 -44.10 78.49 -67.50
N LEU A 19 -43.65 79.67 -67.07
CA LEU A 19 -42.53 79.82 -66.13
C LEU A 19 -42.85 79.22 -64.75
N ILE A 20 -44.04 79.47 -64.22
CA ILE A 20 -44.50 78.90 -62.95
C ILE A 20 -44.63 77.37 -63.06
N ALA A 21 -45.20 76.85 -64.16
CA ALA A 21 -45.27 75.41 -64.40
C ALA A 21 -43.88 74.76 -64.53
N LEU A 22 -42.90 75.47 -65.10
CA LEU A 22 -41.53 74.99 -65.25
C LEU A 22 -40.76 75.03 -63.91
N ILE A 23 -41.02 76.03 -63.06
CA ILE A 23 -40.46 76.12 -61.70
C ILE A 23 -41.07 75.06 -60.79
N ILE A 24 -42.39 74.84 -60.84
CA ILE A 24 -43.09 73.82 -60.05
C ILE A 24 -42.71 72.41 -60.54
N GLY A 25 -42.65 72.20 -61.85
CA GLY A 25 -42.29 70.90 -62.45
C GLY A 25 -40.82 70.53 -62.31
N GLY A 26 -39.93 71.50 -62.07
CA GLY A 26 -38.49 71.29 -62.00
C GLY A 26 -37.92 70.96 -60.61
N ASN A 27 -38.63 71.28 -59.51
CA ASN A 27 -38.06 71.26 -58.15
C ASN A 27 -38.89 70.55 -57.07
N MET A 28 -39.96 69.82 -57.43
CA MET A 28 -40.79 69.10 -56.44
C MET A 28 -40.85 67.59 -56.74
N GLY A 29 -39.74 66.89 -56.46
CA GLY A 29 -39.64 65.43 -56.47
C GLY A 29 -38.24 64.99 -56.03
N PRO A 30 -38.09 63.82 -55.39
CA PRO A 30 -36.77 63.28 -55.07
C PRO A 30 -35.94 63.18 -56.37
N SER A 31 -34.64 63.44 -56.29
CA SER A 31 -33.79 63.34 -57.47
C SER A 31 -33.78 61.89 -57.97
N LYS A 32 -33.52 61.70 -59.26
CA LYS A 32 -33.44 60.34 -59.83
C LYS A 32 -32.43 59.47 -59.06
N GLU A 33 -31.34 60.08 -58.61
CA GLU A 33 -30.30 59.41 -57.81
C GLU A 33 -30.81 58.98 -56.44
N GLU A 34 -31.65 59.79 -55.77
CA GLU A 34 -32.26 59.44 -54.48
C GLU A 34 -33.27 58.30 -54.62
N VAL A 35 -34.05 58.29 -55.70
CA VAL A 35 -35.01 57.21 -56.01
C VAL A 35 -34.27 55.91 -56.32
N ASP A 36 -33.23 55.96 -57.17
CA ASP A 36 -32.41 54.81 -57.51
C ASP A 36 -31.66 54.26 -56.28
N ALA A 37 -31.14 55.13 -55.40
CA ALA A 37 -30.50 54.73 -54.15
C ALA A 37 -31.48 54.06 -53.17
N ALA A 38 -32.71 54.58 -53.05
CA ALA A 38 -33.75 53.98 -52.22
C ALA A 38 -34.22 52.62 -52.77
N ALA A 39 -34.33 52.49 -54.10
CA ALA A 39 -34.66 51.22 -54.76
C ALA A 39 -33.57 50.16 -54.51
N ASN A 40 -32.29 50.51 -54.71
CA ASN A 40 -31.16 49.61 -54.46
C ASN A 40 -31.10 49.15 -52.99
N LYS A 41 -31.35 50.06 -52.04
CA LYS A 41 -31.38 49.73 -50.61
C LYS A 41 -32.54 48.80 -50.26
N ASN A 42 -33.72 48.99 -50.86
CA ASN A 42 -34.85 48.09 -50.67
C ASN A 42 -34.57 46.69 -51.24
N GLU A 43 -33.91 46.61 -52.39
CA GLU A 43 -33.47 45.33 -52.97
C GLU A 43 -32.44 44.63 -52.06
N GLU A 44 -31.45 45.35 -51.55
CA GLU A 44 -30.47 44.82 -50.59
C GLU A 44 -31.14 44.32 -49.30
N LEU A 45 -32.08 45.11 -48.74
CA LEU A 45 -32.83 44.70 -47.55
C LEU A 45 -33.66 43.44 -47.80
N ASN A 46 -34.32 43.34 -48.96
CA ASN A 46 -35.07 42.14 -49.33
C ASN A 46 -34.16 40.91 -49.44
N ASN A 47 -32.99 41.06 -50.08
CA ASN A 47 -31.99 40.00 -50.16
C ASN A 47 -31.50 39.57 -48.77
N ILE A 48 -31.24 40.52 -47.87
CA ILE A 48 -30.84 40.24 -46.48
C ILE A 48 -31.94 39.51 -45.72
N ILE A 49 -33.21 39.91 -45.88
CA ILE A 49 -34.36 39.26 -45.25
C ILE A 49 -34.48 37.82 -45.74
N GLU A 50 -34.36 37.59 -47.05
CA GLU A 50 -34.41 36.26 -47.63
C GLU A 50 -33.29 35.37 -47.10
N GLN A 51 -32.04 35.86 -47.09
CA GLN A 51 -30.89 35.15 -46.53
C GLN A 51 -31.06 34.81 -45.05
N ARG A 52 -31.60 35.75 -44.26
CA ARG A 52 -31.91 35.51 -42.84
C ARG A 52 -32.98 34.46 -42.65
N ASN A 53 -34.03 34.47 -43.48
CA ASN A 53 -35.09 33.47 -43.41
C ASN A 53 -34.57 32.07 -43.74
N ILE A 54 -33.73 31.95 -44.77
CA ILE A 54 -33.05 30.68 -45.12
C ILE A 54 -32.18 30.20 -43.95
N ARG A 55 -31.40 31.10 -43.34
CA ARG A 55 -30.55 30.76 -42.19
C ARG A 55 -31.38 30.33 -40.98
N LEU A 56 -32.48 31.01 -40.69
CA LEU A 56 -33.38 30.64 -39.60
C LEU A 56 -34.02 29.28 -39.83
N ALA A 57 -34.45 28.98 -41.06
CA ALA A 57 -34.98 27.66 -41.42
C ALA A 57 -33.93 26.56 -41.23
N ASN A 58 -32.70 26.78 -41.70
CA ASN A 58 -31.60 25.83 -41.52
C ASN A 58 -31.24 25.61 -40.04
N LEU A 59 -31.19 26.67 -39.25
CA LEU A 59 -30.94 26.58 -37.80
C LEU A 59 -32.08 25.86 -37.07
N ALA A 60 -33.32 26.05 -37.49
CA ALA A 60 -34.47 25.35 -36.92
C ALA A 60 -34.39 23.84 -37.20
N ASP A 61 -34.03 23.47 -38.43
CA ASP A 61 -33.84 22.06 -38.81
C ASP A 61 -32.64 21.42 -38.11
N GLU A 62 -31.54 22.14 -37.96
CA GLU A 62 -30.36 21.67 -37.23
C GLU A 62 -30.68 21.47 -35.75
N ASN A 63 -31.34 22.43 -35.09
CA ASN A 63 -31.77 22.29 -33.70
C ASN A 63 -32.73 21.12 -33.50
N LYS A 64 -33.65 20.88 -34.45
CA LYS A 64 -34.54 19.72 -34.41
C LYS A 64 -33.77 18.40 -34.50
N LYS A 65 -32.77 18.31 -35.40
CA LYS A 65 -31.88 17.14 -35.52
C LYS A 65 -31.04 16.93 -34.27
N LEU A 66 -30.47 18.00 -33.71
CA LEU A 66 -29.68 17.94 -32.48
C LEU A 66 -30.54 17.52 -31.29
N SER A 67 -31.75 18.06 -31.15
CA SER A 67 -32.69 17.67 -30.10
C SER A 67 -33.07 16.19 -30.19
N ALA A 68 -33.28 15.66 -31.39
CA ALA A 68 -33.54 14.23 -31.61
C ALA A 68 -32.35 13.36 -31.16
N LYS A 69 -31.12 13.71 -31.59
CA LYS A 69 -29.90 13.01 -31.18
C LYS A 69 -29.68 13.04 -29.67
N VAL A 70 -29.96 14.16 -29.02
CA VAL A 70 -29.86 14.29 -27.56
C VAL A 70 -30.87 13.36 -26.85
N LYS A 71 -32.10 13.25 -27.37
CA LYS A 71 -33.10 12.31 -26.83
C LYS A 71 -32.70 10.85 -27.02
N GLU A 72 -32.12 10.50 -28.17
CA GLU A 72 -31.59 9.17 -28.45
C GLU A 72 -30.38 8.84 -27.56
N ALA A 73 -29.55 9.83 -27.22
CA ALA A 73 -28.38 9.66 -26.34
C ALA A 73 -28.73 9.66 -24.83
N ALA A 74 -29.85 10.27 -24.42
CA ALA A 74 -30.30 10.32 -23.03
C ALA A 74 -30.31 8.97 -22.28
N PRO A 75 -30.78 7.85 -22.86
CA PRO A 75 -30.69 6.54 -22.20
C PRO A 75 -29.25 6.03 -22.02
N PHE A 76 -28.34 6.32 -22.96
CA PHE A 76 -26.93 5.92 -22.84
C PHE A 76 -26.24 6.61 -21.66
N PHE A 77 -26.51 7.91 -21.44
CA PHE A 77 -25.99 8.64 -20.28
C PHE A 77 -26.49 8.03 -18.95
N LYS A 78 -27.77 7.67 -18.88
CA LYS A 78 -28.35 7.06 -17.67
C LYS A 78 -27.76 5.68 -17.38
N LEU A 79 -27.52 4.87 -18.41
CA LEU A 79 -26.90 3.55 -18.27
C LEU A 79 -25.45 3.68 -17.77
N GLN A 80 -24.67 4.61 -18.34
CA GLN A 80 -23.30 4.88 -17.93
C GLN A 80 -23.21 5.33 -16.46
N GLU A 81 -24.17 6.12 -15.98
CA GLU A 81 -24.23 6.50 -14.56
C GLU A 81 -24.61 5.35 -13.64
N ALA A 82 -25.56 4.49 -14.05
CA ALA A 82 -25.96 3.31 -13.29
C ALA A 82 -24.80 2.31 -13.16
N GLU A 83 -24.13 1.98 -14.27
CA GLU A 83 -22.95 1.10 -14.28
C GLU A 83 -21.82 1.65 -13.41
N ARG A 84 -21.60 2.96 -13.41
CA ARG A 84 -20.60 3.61 -12.55
C ARG A 84 -20.96 3.47 -11.06
N LYS A 85 -22.24 3.66 -10.70
CA LYS A 85 -22.72 3.49 -9.32
C LYS A 85 -22.63 2.03 -8.87
N GLU A 86 -22.95 1.08 -9.73
CA GLU A 86 -22.81 -0.35 -9.44
C GLU A 86 -21.35 -0.74 -9.23
N LYS A 87 -20.43 -0.31 -10.11
CA LYS A 87 -19.00 -0.54 -9.95
C LYS A 87 -18.44 0.09 -8.68
N GLU A 88 -18.86 1.31 -8.34
CA GLU A 88 -18.44 1.97 -7.09
C GLU A 88 -18.96 1.22 -5.86
N ALA A 89 -20.21 0.75 -5.89
CA ALA A 89 -20.79 -0.05 -4.81
C ALA A 89 -20.11 -1.42 -4.67
N GLU A 90 -19.78 -2.08 -5.78
CA GLU A 90 -19.02 -3.33 -5.79
C GLU A 90 -17.61 -3.13 -5.25
N LEU A 91 -16.93 -2.05 -5.66
CA LEU A 91 -15.60 -1.72 -5.16
C LEU A 91 -15.62 -1.45 -3.65
N LYS A 92 -16.58 -0.64 -3.16
CA LYS A 92 -16.76 -0.40 -1.73
C LYS A 92 -17.04 -1.68 -0.94
N LYS A 93 -17.85 -2.60 -1.49
CA LYS A 93 -18.09 -3.91 -0.86
C LYS A 93 -16.83 -4.77 -0.84
N LYS A 94 -16.05 -4.80 -1.92
CA LYS A 94 -14.77 -5.53 -1.98
C LYS A 94 -13.74 -4.95 -1.02
N GLU A 95 -13.63 -3.63 -0.92
CA GLU A 95 -12.76 -2.95 0.03
C GLU A 95 -13.15 -3.23 1.48
N ALA A 96 -14.45 -3.16 1.81
CA ALA A 96 -14.95 -3.49 3.14
C ALA A 96 -14.69 -4.96 3.50
N ALA A 97 -14.93 -5.89 2.56
CA ALA A 97 -14.64 -7.32 2.77
C ALA A 97 -13.14 -7.59 2.92
N ALA A 98 -12.29 -6.93 2.12
CA ALA A 98 -10.84 -7.06 2.22
C ALA A 98 -10.32 -6.51 3.56
N LYS A 99 -10.86 -5.37 4.03
CA LYS A 99 -10.51 -4.80 5.33
C LYS A 99 -10.92 -5.72 6.48
N ALA A 100 -12.16 -6.22 6.47
CA ALA A 100 -12.64 -7.16 7.48
C ALA A 100 -11.82 -8.47 7.51
N LYS A 101 -11.41 -8.98 6.34
CA LYS A 101 -10.55 -10.17 6.26
C LYS A 101 -9.16 -9.91 6.85
N LYS A 102 -8.54 -8.77 6.54
CA LYS A 102 -7.24 -8.38 7.11
C LYS A 102 -7.31 -8.23 8.62
N GLU A 103 -8.32 -7.54 9.15
CA GLU A 103 -8.51 -7.37 10.59
C GLU A 103 -8.72 -8.72 11.31
N ALA A 104 -9.46 -9.66 10.71
CA ALA A 104 -9.64 -10.99 11.25
C ALA A 104 -8.34 -11.82 11.25
N GLU A 105 -7.54 -11.73 10.18
CA GLU A 105 -6.25 -12.43 10.06
C GLU A 105 -5.21 -11.88 11.03
N GLU A 106 -5.10 -10.56 11.17
CA GLU A 106 -4.21 -9.91 12.15
C GLU A 106 -4.59 -10.29 13.58
N LYS A 107 -5.88 -10.29 13.92
CA LYS A 107 -6.35 -10.69 15.25
C LYS A 107 -6.07 -12.16 15.54
N ALA A 108 -6.28 -13.05 14.57
CA ALA A 108 -5.97 -14.47 14.71
C ALA A 108 -4.47 -14.72 14.89
N LYS A 109 -3.62 -13.99 14.15
CA LYS A 109 -2.17 -14.08 14.28
C LYS A 109 -1.69 -13.57 15.65
N ALA A 110 -2.21 -12.44 16.11
CA ALA A 110 -1.87 -11.89 17.43
C ALA A 110 -2.31 -12.82 18.57
N GLU A 111 -3.49 -13.47 18.47
CA GLU A 111 -3.94 -14.44 19.47
C GLU A 111 -3.08 -15.71 19.48
N ALA A 112 -2.64 -16.18 18.31
CA ALA A 112 -1.75 -17.33 18.20
C ALA A 112 -0.36 -17.03 18.79
N GLU A 113 0.21 -15.86 18.49
CA GLU A 113 1.50 -15.42 19.05
C GLU A 113 1.42 -15.24 20.56
N ALA A 114 0.34 -14.63 21.08
CA ALA A 114 0.15 -14.47 22.52
C ALA A 114 0.02 -15.82 23.26
N LYS A 115 -0.68 -16.80 22.68
CA LYS A 115 -0.77 -18.17 23.24
C LYS A 115 0.57 -18.89 23.21
N ALA A 116 1.33 -18.75 22.12
CA ALA A 116 2.66 -19.36 22.01
C ALA A 116 3.64 -18.76 23.03
N GLN A 117 3.61 -17.43 23.22
CA GLN A 117 4.44 -16.76 24.22
C GLN A 117 4.06 -17.18 25.64
N ALA A 118 2.77 -17.19 25.97
CA ALA A 118 2.31 -17.61 27.30
C ALA A 118 2.66 -19.08 27.62
N GLU A 119 2.61 -19.97 26.62
CA GLU A 119 3.04 -21.36 26.79
C GLU A 119 4.55 -21.46 26.99
N ALA A 120 5.34 -20.71 26.22
CA ALA A 120 6.80 -20.66 26.37
C ALA A 120 7.20 -20.12 27.75
N ASP A 121 6.55 -19.05 28.22
CA ASP A 121 6.78 -18.46 29.53
C ASP A 121 6.40 -19.44 30.65
N ARG A 122 5.26 -20.14 30.53
CA ARG A 122 4.88 -21.18 31.49
C ARG A 122 5.90 -22.32 31.52
N LEU A 123 6.36 -22.79 30.36
CA LEU A 123 7.34 -23.87 30.29
C LEU A 123 8.69 -23.43 30.86
N ALA A 124 9.09 -22.18 30.64
CA ALA A 124 10.28 -21.59 31.23
C ALA A 124 10.16 -21.50 32.76
N GLU A 125 9.02 -21.03 33.28
CA GLU A 125 8.75 -20.95 34.72
C GLU A 125 8.71 -22.35 35.37
N GLU A 126 8.13 -23.35 34.70
CA GLU A 126 8.15 -24.74 35.16
C GLU A 126 9.57 -25.32 35.19
N LYS A 127 10.38 -25.06 34.16
CA LYS A 127 11.79 -25.45 34.12
C LYS A 127 12.60 -24.77 35.22
N GLU A 128 12.35 -23.49 35.48
CA GLU A 128 13.01 -22.75 36.56
C GLU A 128 12.65 -23.35 37.93
N LYS A 129 11.36 -23.64 38.17
CA LYS A 129 10.87 -24.27 39.41
C LYS A 129 11.41 -25.69 39.64
N ARG A 130 11.66 -26.48 38.58
CA ARG A 130 12.24 -27.82 38.69
C ARG A 130 13.72 -27.81 39.10
N GLY A 131 14.43 -26.68 38.93
CA GLY A 131 15.84 -26.58 39.29
C GLY A 131 16.70 -27.61 38.53
N TYR A 132 17.57 -28.33 39.24
CA TYR A 132 18.47 -29.34 38.65
C TYR A 132 17.93 -30.77 38.68
N ASP A 133 16.77 -31.01 39.31
CA ASP A 133 16.15 -32.35 39.38
C ASP A 133 15.31 -32.62 38.10
N THR A 134 15.98 -32.55 36.95
CA THR A 134 15.35 -32.75 35.63
C THR A 134 15.13 -34.23 35.29
N GLY A 135 15.80 -35.14 35.99
CA GLY A 135 15.73 -36.59 35.73
C GLY A 135 16.49 -37.01 34.47
N THR A 136 17.30 -36.12 33.90
CA THR A 136 18.11 -36.37 32.71
C THR A 136 19.17 -37.42 32.97
N THR A 137 19.27 -38.41 32.09
CA THR A 137 20.24 -39.50 32.19
C THR A 137 21.46 -39.27 31.30
N TYR A 138 22.60 -39.87 31.66
CA TYR A 138 23.81 -39.84 30.84
C TYR A 138 23.55 -40.26 29.38
N SER A 139 22.77 -41.33 29.18
CA SER A 139 22.49 -41.85 27.84
C SER A 139 21.72 -40.87 26.96
N GLN A 140 20.87 -40.00 27.54
CA GLN A 140 20.17 -38.96 26.78
C GLN A 140 21.13 -37.87 26.31
N LEU A 141 22.08 -37.46 27.16
CA LEU A 141 23.12 -36.50 26.80
C LEU A 141 24.10 -37.07 25.76
N ALA A 142 24.47 -38.35 25.88
CA ALA A 142 25.39 -38.99 24.95
C ALA A 142 24.78 -39.32 23.59
N ARG A 143 23.49 -39.64 23.52
CA ARG A 143 22.82 -40.05 22.27
C ARG A 143 22.12 -38.91 21.53
N THR A 144 21.62 -37.92 22.26
CA THR A 144 20.85 -36.79 21.70
C THR A 144 21.30 -35.46 22.32
N PRO A 145 22.60 -35.13 22.26
CA PRO A 145 23.18 -33.98 22.96
C PRO A 145 22.49 -32.65 22.63
N ASP A 146 22.18 -32.42 21.35
CA ASP A 146 21.63 -31.16 20.83
C ASP A 146 20.29 -30.78 21.46
N ASN A 147 19.50 -31.78 21.88
CA ASN A 147 18.19 -31.55 22.49
C ASN A 147 18.28 -31.11 23.95
N TYR A 148 19.46 -31.21 24.59
CA TYR A 148 19.66 -30.91 26.00
C TYR A 148 20.66 -29.77 26.23
N ILE A 149 21.18 -29.14 25.17
CA ILE A 149 22.07 -27.99 25.31
C ILE A 149 21.32 -26.87 26.07
N GLY A 150 21.92 -26.38 27.16
CA GLY A 150 21.32 -25.38 28.04
C GLY A 150 20.27 -25.90 29.02
N GLU A 151 19.96 -27.20 29.02
CA GLU A 151 19.08 -27.80 30.03
C GLU A 151 19.85 -28.03 31.34
N LYS A 152 19.18 -27.79 32.47
CA LYS A 152 19.72 -28.08 33.81
C LYS A 152 19.84 -29.59 34.01
N VAL A 153 20.97 -30.04 34.55
CA VAL A 153 21.26 -31.45 34.81
C VAL A 153 21.89 -31.63 36.18
N LYS A 154 21.71 -32.82 36.75
CA LYS A 154 22.28 -33.23 38.03
C LYS A 154 22.82 -34.64 37.91
N PHE A 155 24.09 -34.82 38.24
CA PHE A 155 24.74 -36.13 38.23
C PHE A 155 25.56 -36.34 39.49
N ASN A 156 25.48 -37.55 40.05
CA ASN A 156 26.33 -38.03 41.12
C ASN A 156 27.36 -39.00 40.52
N GLY A 157 28.57 -39.06 41.07
CA GLY A 157 29.63 -39.88 40.52
C GLY A 157 31.00 -39.58 41.13
N THR A 158 32.02 -40.15 40.50
CA THR A 158 33.41 -40.05 40.94
C THR A 158 34.25 -39.24 39.95
N VAL A 159 35.12 -38.38 40.47
CA VAL A 159 36.10 -37.62 39.68
C VAL A 159 37.23 -38.55 39.25
N VAL A 160 37.41 -38.71 37.95
CA VAL A 160 38.43 -39.60 37.35
C VAL A 160 39.75 -38.86 37.10
N GLN A 161 39.65 -37.60 36.69
CA GLN A 161 40.81 -36.78 36.36
C GLN A 161 40.47 -35.32 36.59
N VAL A 162 41.42 -34.55 37.13
CA VAL A 162 41.31 -33.11 37.33
C VAL A 162 42.37 -32.38 36.50
N ILE A 163 41.95 -31.35 35.77
CA ILE A 163 42.82 -30.44 35.02
C ILE A 163 42.51 -29.03 35.51
N GLU A 164 43.46 -28.43 36.21
CA GLU A 164 43.34 -27.05 36.71
C GLU A 164 43.90 -26.10 35.66
N GLY A 165 43.03 -25.21 35.16
CA GLY A 165 43.44 -24.03 34.41
C GLY A 165 43.52 -22.80 35.32
N ASP A 166 43.87 -21.66 34.73
CA ASP A 166 44.00 -20.40 35.47
C ASP A 166 42.64 -19.86 35.96
N ASP A 167 41.58 -20.01 35.14
CA ASP A 167 40.25 -19.45 35.41
C ASP A 167 39.19 -20.52 35.69
N THR A 168 39.40 -21.77 35.25
CA THR A 168 38.42 -22.86 35.38
C THR A 168 39.09 -24.19 35.69
N VAL A 169 38.40 -25.03 36.45
CA VAL A 169 38.78 -26.43 36.68
C VAL A 169 37.94 -27.32 35.77
N GLN A 170 38.62 -28.19 35.04
CA GLN A 170 38.00 -29.18 34.16
C GLN A 170 38.19 -30.56 34.77
N ILE A 171 37.12 -31.34 34.83
CA ILE A 171 37.14 -32.69 35.38
C ILE A 171 36.54 -33.70 34.40
N ARG A 172 37.11 -34.91 34.41
CA ARG A 172 36.45 -36.09 33.85
C ARG A 172 35.67 -36.77 34.96
N PHE A 173 34.37 -36.89 34.80
CA PHE A 173 33.47 -37.32 35.85
C PHE A 173 32.75 -38.62 35.43
N ALA A 174 32.95 -39.69 36.20
CA ALA A 174 32.31 -40.98 35.99
C ALA A 174 30.91 -40.98 36.63
N VAL A 175 29.87 -40.91 35.81
CA VAL A 175 28.48 -40.82 36.28
C VAL A 175 28.05 -42.13 36.92
N ASN A 176 27.50 -42.06 38.13
CA ASN A 176 27.09 -43.21 38.94
C ASN A 176 28.24 -44.22 39.15
N ASP A 177 29.48 -43.73 39.25
CA ASP A 177 30.70 -44.52 39.42
C ASP A 177 30.97 -45.52 38.26
N ASP A 178 30.39 -45.26 37.08
CA ASP A 178 30.58 -46.04 35.87
C ASP A 178 31.65 -45.39 34.98
N TYR A 179 32.84 -46.01 34.90
CA TYR A 179 33.97 -45.51 34.13
C TYR A 179 33.76 -45.58 32.61
N ASP A 180 32.74 -46.30 32.13
CA ASP A 180 32.32 -46.26 30.73
C ASP A 180 31.42 -45.05 30.43
N ARG A 181 30.99 -44.32 31.47
CA ARG A 181 30.08 -43.15 31.38
C ARG A 181 30.78 -41.89 31.87
N ILE A 182 31.72 -41.41 31.06
CA ILE A 182 32.48 -40.19 31.35
C ILE A 182 31.73 -38.96 30.82
N LEU A 183 31.51 -38.00 31.71
CA LEU A 183 31.16 -36.61 31.41
C LEU A 183 32.40 -35.73 31.48
N PHE A 184 32.45 -34.75 30.59
CA PHE A 184 33.31 -33.59 30.76
C PHE A 184 32.56 -32.55 31.58
N ALA A 185 33.11 -32.11 32.71
CA ALA A 185 32.52 -31.06 33.52
C ALA A 185 33.54 -29.95 33.77
N GLU A 186 33.10 -28.70 33.66
CA GLU A 186 33.92 -27.52 33.92
C GLU A 186 33.25 -26.64 34.97
N PHE A 187 34.04 -26.05 35.88
CA PHE A 187 33.53 -25.14 36.92
C PHE A 187 34.54 -24.07 37.28
N ASP A 188 34.05 -22.98 37.86
CA ASP A 188 34.87 -21.95 38.49
C ASP A 188 35.35 -22.44 39.88
N PRO A 189 36.66 -22.38 40.21
CA PRO A 189 37.15 -22.76 41.53
C PRO A 189 36.41 -22.11 42.70
N SER A 190 35.79 -20.94 42.50
CA SER A 190 35.04 -20.19 43.50
C SER A 190 33.72 -20.84 43.93
N ILE A 191 33.18 -21.80 43.15
CA ILE A 191 31.92 -22.47 43.47
C ILE A 191 32.08 -23.65 44.46
N VAL A 192 33.32 -24.01 44.81
CA VAL A 192 33.63 -25.08 45.77
C VAL A 192 34.29 -24.52 47.02
N GLU A 193 33.91 -25.04 48.19
CA GLU A 193 34.53 -24.65 49.47
C GLU A 193 35.91 -25.31 49.65
N SER A 194 36.12 -26.47 49.03
CA SER A 194 37.38 -27.22 49.08
C SER A 194 37.78 -27.76 47.71
N ARG A 195 39.09 -27.95 47.51
CA ARG A 195 39.66 -28.42 46.24
C ARG A 195 39.13 -29.82 45.91
N VAL A 196 38.58 -29.99 44.71
CA VAL A 196 38.18 -31.29 44.16
C VAL A 196 39.43 -32.06 43.71
N LEU A 197 39.58 -33.29 44.18
CA LEU A 197 40.68 -34.19 43.84
C LEU A 197 40.21 -35.41 43.04
N GLU A 198 41.17 -36.12 42.46
CA GLU A 198 40.89 -37.40 41.81
C GLU A 198 40.40 -38.43 42.83
N ASN A 199 39.39 -39.21 42.44
CA ASN A 199 38.64 -40.18 43.23
C ASN A 199 37.64 -39.59 44.24
N ASP A 200 37.41 -38.27 44.23
CA ASP A 200 36.35 -37.68 45.05
C ASP A 200 34.97 -38.03 44.50
N LYS A 201 34.04 -38.32 45.41
CA LYS A 201 32.62 -38.52 45.09
C LYS A 201 31.88 -37.22 45.31
N ILE A 202 31.35 -36.66 44.23
CA ILE A 202 30.66 -35.37 44.26
C ILE A 202 29.34 -35.44 43.48
N THR A 203 28.44 -34.50 43.74
CA THR A 203 27.26 -34.26 42.92
C THR A 203 27.42 -32.94 42.17
N ILE A 204 27.41 -33.01 40.84
CA ILE A 204 27.50 -31.84 39.97
C ILE A 204 26.11 -31.41 39.50
N MET A 205 25.86 -30.10 39.52
CA MET A 205 24.63 -29.47 39.05
C MET A 205 24.99 -28.32 38.11
N GLY A 206 24.45 -28.35 36.89
CA GLY A 206 24.85 -27.41 35.86
C GLY A 206 24.01 -27.47 34.60
N LEU A 207 24.52 -26.89 33.52
CA LEU A 207 23.89 -26.84 32.21
C LEU A 207 24.65 -27.76 31.25
N SER A 208 23.94 -28.57 30.46
CA SER A 208 24.63 -29.39 29.44
C SER A 208 25.12 -28.52 28.28
N THR A 209 26.35 -28.75 27.82
CA THR A 209 27.01 -27.98 26.75
C THR A 209 27.10 -28.75 25.42
N GLY A 210 26.48 -29.93 25.32
CA GLY A 210 26.51 -30.78 24.13
C GLY A 210 27.65 -31.81 24.17
N LEU A 211 28.21 -32.18 23.02
CA LEU A 211 29.36 -33.10 22.95
C LEU A 211 30.68 -32.34 22.78
N ILE A 212 31.66 -32.69 23.58
CA ILE A 212 33.05 -32.28 23.43
C ILE A 212 33.82 -33.41 22.75
N SER A 213 34.50 -33.09 21.65
CA SER A 213 35.29 -34.06 20.89
C SER A 213 36.78 -33.74 20.95
N TYR A 214 37.61 -34.73 21.29
CA TYR A 214 39.07 -34.60 21.32
C TYR A 214 39.76 -35.78 20.64
N ASP A 215 41.00 -35.54 20.20
CA ASP A 215 41.82 -36.55 19.54
C ASP A 215 42.51 -37.44 20.60
N SER A 216 42.27 -38.75 20.51
CA SER A 216 42.91 -39.76 21.34
C SER A 216 44.39 -39.92 20.97
N THR A 217 45.22 -40.32 21.93
CA THR A 217 46.63 -40.68 21.72
C THR A 217 46.81 -41.84 20.73
N MET A 218 45.76 -42.63 20.50
CA MET A 218 45.71 -43.70 19.50
C MET A 218 45.17 -43.25 18.12
N GLY A 219 44.94 -41.95 17.91
CA GLY A 219 44.53 -41.37 16.62
C GLY A 219 43.03 -41.39 16.31
N GLY A 220 42.17 -41.80 17.25
CA GLY A 220 40.70 -41.76 17.10
C GLY A 220 40.07 -40.53 17.77
N LYS A 221 38.98 -39.98 17.23
CA LYS A 221 38.19 -38.94 17.91
C LYS A 221 37.28 -39.57 18.96
N ILE A 222 37.34 -39.05 20.19
CA ILE A 222 36.46 -39.43 21.30
C ILE A 222 35.51 -38.26 21.56
N SER A 223 34.21 -38.54 21.59
CA SER A 223 33.17 -37.55 21.91
C SER A 223 32.50 -37.91 23.23
N ILE A 224 32.51 -37.00 24.19
CA ILE A 224 31.87 -37.15 25.51
C ILE A 224 30.93 -35.97 25.78
N PRO A 225 29.84 -36.16 26.53
CA PRO A 225 28.94 -35.06 26.85
C PRO A 225 29.59 -34.09 27.83
N GLY A 226 29.36 -32.80 27.60
CA GLY A 226 29.85 -31.68 28.39
C GLY A 226 28.77 -31.10 29.32
N VAL A 227 29.22 -30.60 30.47
CA VAL A 227 28.40 -29.89 31.46
C VAL A 227 29.18 -28.68 31.99
N SER A 228 28.58 -27.50 31.92
CA SER A 228 29.05 -26.30 32.63
C SER A 228 28.41 -26.31 34.01
N VAL A 229 29.22 -26.48 35.05
CA VAL A 229 28.75 -26.74 36.41
C VAL A 229 28.62 -25.41 37.16
N GLU A 230 27.44 -25.20 37.73
CA GLU A 230 27.08 -24.00 38.48
C GLU A 230 27.13 -24.24 39.99
N LYS A 231 26.90 -25.49 40.43
CA LYS A 231 26.96 -25.88 41.84
C LYS A 231 27.54 -27.29 41.99
N ILE A 232 28.39 -27.48 42.99
CA ILE A 232 28.95 -28.78 43.37
C ILE A 232 28.59 -29.07 44.84
N GLU A 233 28.18 -30.29 45.12
CA GLU A 233 27.99 -30.81 46.48
C GLU A 233 29.03 -31.92 46.74
N GLN A 234 29.90 -31.68 47.73
CA GLN A 234 31.01 -32.55 48.16
C GLN A 234 30.63 -33.37 49.39
#